data_AF-A0A9N8DI35-F1
#
_entry.id   AF-A0A9N8DI35-F1
#
_cell.length_a   1.000
_cell.length_b   1.000
_cell.length_c   1.000
_cell.angle_alpha   90.00
_cell.angle_beta   90.00
_cell.angle_gamma   90.00
#
_symmetry.space_group_name_H-M   'P 1'
#
loop_
_entity.id
_entity.type
_entity.pdbx_description
1 polymer ?
#
loop_
_entity_poly.entity_id
_entity_poly.type
_entity_poly.pdbx_seq_one_letter_code
_entity_poly.pdbx_strand_id
1 'polypeptide(L)'
;MGSFQSRAGSGPQIHSPRHSSISGRIHFDSPGINSNRSLRSLRSRSSIASLAAGEKTPLVARIEDARLLGEGVIEKASPPLALWIGPALACALCYALYNIFIKKGSASINPILGGVILQFVAALLGCVLLGGVVLYHTQIAETGAEGEDEDFLMWDWTGVQWAILAGFAVGAAEMISFCVSGMGVQAMQSIPIIIGGSVMFGTVLGFLTLGETLTVRGWSGVVMIAIGISLVGMDDEGEGL
;
A
#
# COMPACT_ATOMS: atom_id res chain seq x y z
N MET A 1 45.76 32.66 -45.25
CA MET A 1 45.50 33.99 -44.66
C MET A 1 44.32 33.81 -43.69
N GLY A 2 44.39 33.97 -42.37
CA GLY A 2 45.44 34.43 -41.50
C GLY A 2 45.47 33.59 -40.21
N SER A 3 46.50 33.89 -39.44
CA SER A 3 47.18 33.18 -38.37
C SER A 3 46.72 33.56 -36.97
N PHE A 4 47.11 32.72 -35.98
CA PHE A 4 47.43 33.04 -34.58
C PHE A 4 46.24 33.30 -33.63
N GLN A 5 46.23 32.94 -32.33
CA GLN A 5 47.31 32.55 -31.42
C GLN A 5 46.76 31.81 -30.18
N SER A 6 47.60 30.91 -29.66
CA SER A 6 47.52 30.19 -28.39
C SER A 6 47.63 31.09 -27.15
N ARG A 7 47.00 30.71 -26.04
CA ARG A 7 47.56 31.03 -24.72
C ARG A 7 47.22 29.96 -23.67
N ALA A 8 48.27 29.24 -23.27
CA ALA A 8 48.36 28.43 -22.07
C ALA A 8 48.39 29.33 -20.81
N GLY A 9 47.85 28.81 -19.70
CA GLY A 9 47.91 29.44 -18.38
C GLY A 9 47.84 28.37 -17.29
N SER A 10 49.01 28.10 -16.71
CA SER A 10 49.37 27.20 -15.62
C SER A 10 48.75 27.57 -14.26
N GLY A 11 48.51 26.55 -13.41
CA GLY A 11 48.00 26.66 -12.02
C GLY A 11 48.97 27.32 -11.04
N PRO A 12 48.61 27.45 -9.74
CA PRO A 12 49.02 26.42 -8.76
C PRO A 12 48.06 26.13 -7.56
N GLN A 13 48.14 24.88 -7.09
CA GLN A 13 48.21 24.32 -5.71
C GLN A 13 47.51 24.98 -4.49
N ILE A 14 46.76 24.12 -3.76
CA ILE A 14 46.66 23.93 -2.28
C ILE A 14 46.00 25.03 -1.41
N HIS A 15 44.84 24.69 -0.82
CA HIS A 15 44.73 24.49 0.65
C HIS A 15 43.37 23.90 1.04
N SER A 16 43.40 22.69 1.65
CA SER A 16 42.28 22.11 2.39
C SER A 16 42.31 22.55 3.86
N PRO A 17 41.17 22.96 4.44
CA PRO A 17 40.96 22.90 5.88
C PRO A 17 40.13 21.66 6.25
N ARG A 18 40.69 20.91 7.20
CA ARG A 18 40.07 19.79 7.92
C ARG A 18 38.75 20.23 8.56
N HIS A 19 37.64 19.55 8.24
CA HIS A 19 36.48 19.54 9.12
C HIS A 19 36.57 18.35 10.06
N SER A 20 36.64 18.67 11.34
CA SER A 20 36.72 17.79 12.50
C SER A 20 35.45 16.95 12.62
N SER A 21 35.65 15.63 12.70
CA SER A 21 34.67 14.66 13.17
C SER A 21 34.36 14.90 14.64
N ILE A 22 33.19 15.44 14.95
CA ILE A 22 32.60 15.36 16.30
C ILE A 22 31.85 14.02 16.36
N SER A 23 32.58 13.02 16.84
CA SER A 23 32.03 11.72 17.23
C SER A 23 31.49 11.84 18.66
N GLY A 24 30.20 12.19 18.76
CA GLY A 24 29.46 12.18 20.02
C GLY A 24 29.09 10.75 20.40
N ARG A 25 29.97 10.09 21.14
CA ARG A 25 29.74 8.77 21.75
C ARG A 25 28.86 8.96 22.99
N ILE A 26 27.58 8.66 22.86
CA ILE A 26 26.65 8.61 24.00
C ILE A 26 26.97 7.34 24.79
N HIS A 27 27.56 7.52 25.97
CA HIS A 27 27.83 6.47 26.94
C HIS A 27 26.51 6.16 27.66
N PHE A 28 25.94 4.99 27.40
CA PHE A 28 24.81 4.47 28.18
C PHE A 28 25.40 3.64 29.32
N ASP A 29 25.36 4.18 30.53
CA ASP A 29 25.69 3.44 31.74
C ASP A 29 24.63 2.35 31.96
N SER A 30 25.12 1.12 32.00
CA SER A 30 24.34 -0.07 32.29
C SER A 30 24.36 -0.31 33.81
N PRO A 31 23.22 -0.23 34.53
CA PRO A 31 23.18 -0.68 35.91
C PRO A 31 23.24 -2.20 35.94
N GLY A 32 24.26 -2.72 36.62
CA GLY A 32 24.47 -4.14 36.86
C GLY A 32 23.30 -4.76 37.60
N ILE A 33 22.75 -5.83 37.03
CA ILE A 33 21.83 -6.73 37.72
C ILE A 33 22.47 -8.11 37.78
N ASN A 34 22.82 -8.46 39.03
CA ASN A 34 23.20 -9.74 39.59
C ASN A 34 22.91 -10.99 38.76
N SER A 35 23.98 -11.65 38.33
CA SER A 35 24.03 -13.08 38.06
C SER A 35 24.16 -13.83 39.38
N ASN A 36 23.07 -14.45 39.87
CA ASN A 36 23.14 -15.56 40.82
C ASN A 36 21.79 -16.31 40.89
N ARG A 37 21.67 -17.42 40.17
CA ARG A 37 20.90 -18.66 40.50
C ARG A 37 20.92 -19.55 39.25
N SER A 38 21.90 -20.45 39.13
CA SER A 38 21.89 -21.79 39.74
C SER A 38 20.58 -22.55 39.52
N LEU A 39 20.60 -23.32 38.42
CA LEU A 39 20.09 -24.68 38.27
C LEU A 39 19.17 -25.22 39.38
N ARG A 40 17.90 -25.47 39.04
CA ARG A 40 17.20 -26.69 39.51
C ARG A 40 16.41 -27.32 38.39
N SER A 41 16.85 -28.52 38.03
CA SER A 41 16.02 -29.55 37.43
C SER A 41 14.81 -29.86 38.30
N LEU A 42 13.66 -30.14 37.69
CA LEU A 42 12.81 -31.33 37.88
C LEU A 42 11.34 -31.02 37.61
N ARG A 43 10.80 -31.71 36.60
CA ARG A 43 9.62 -32.59 36.73
C ARG A 43 8.32 -31.92 37.21
N SER A 44 7.39 -31.69 36.29
CA SER A 44 6.06 -32.35 36.35
C SER A 44 5.24 -32.07 35.09
N ARG A 45 4.85 -33.14 34.40
CA ARG A 45 3.62 -33.16 33.59
C ARG A 45 2.45 -33.14 34.58
N SER A 46 1.53 -32.19 34.42
CA SER A 46 0.08 -32.44 34.34
C SER A 46 -0.72 -31.17 34.64
N SER A 47 -1.74 -30.96 33.80
CA SER A 47 -3.04 -30.40 34.14
C SER A 47 -3.32 -28.91 33.87
N ILE A 48 -4.21 -28.75 32.88
CA ILE A 48 -5.37 -27.85 32.84
C ILE A 48 -5.05 -26.44 32.30
N ALA A 49 -5.23 -26.19 31.00
CA ALA A 49 -6.53 -25.95 30.36
C ALA A 49 -7.30 -24.81 31.05
N SER A 50 -6.86 -23.55 30.87
CA SER A 50 -7.63 -22.37 31.32
C SER A 50 -7.14 -21.03 30.74
N LEU A 51 -6.67 -20.96 29.49
CA LEU A 51 -6.30 -19.67 28.86
C LEU A 51 -6.60 -19.61 27.36
N ALA A 52 -7.58 -20.41 26.92
CA ALA A 52 -8.20 -20.31 25.59
C ALA A 52 -9.57 -19.63 25.65
N ALA A 53 -9.74 -18.67 26.56
CA ALA A 53 -10.82 -17.70 26.49
C ALA A 53 -10.20 -16.42 25.92
N GLY A 54 -9.89 -16.45 24.63
CA GLY A 54 -9.62 -15.23 23.88
C GLY A 54 -10.90 -14.41 23.92
N GLU A 55 -10.87 -13.32 24.68
CA GLU A 55 -11.91 -12.32 24.73
C GLU A 55 -12.13 -11.84 23.29
N LYS A 56 -13.21 -12.34 22.67
CA LYS A 56 -13.54 -12.02 21.28
C LYS A 56 -13.86 -10.54 21.24
N THR A 57 -13.18 -9.79 20.38
CA THR A 57 -13.52 -8.38 20.16
C THR A 57 -15.01 -8.28 19.79
N PRO A 58 -15.72 -7.24 20.25
CA PRO A 58 -17.18 -7.12 20.09
C PRO A 58 -17.65 -7.19 18.63
N LEU A 59 -16.77 -6.85 17.67
CA LEU A 59 -17.01 -7.02 16.23
C LEU A 59 -16.99 -8.49 15.79
N VAL A 60 -16.00 -9.27 16.23
CA VAL A 60 -15.90 -10.71 15.93
C VAL A 60 -17.01 -11.48 16.63
N ALA A 61 -17.36 -11.07 17.85
CA ALA A 61 -18.52 -11.59 18.57
C ALA A 61 -19.83 -11.29 17.83
N ARG A 62 -20.07 -10.05 17.37
CA ARG A 62 -21.24 -9.71 16.54
C ARG A 62 -21.30 -10.51 15.22
N ILE A 63 -20.16 -10.72 14.56
CA ILE A 63 -20.10 -11.49 13.30
C ILE A 63 -20.39 -12.97 13.56
N GLU A 64 -19.87 -13.57 14.63
CA GLU A 64 -20.14 -14.96 14.99
C GLU A 64 -21.53 -15.16 15.57
N ASP A 65 -22.05 -14.24 16.37
CA ASP A 65 -23.43 -14.27 16.89
C ASP A 65 -24.45 -14.13 15.75
N ALA A 66 -24.19 -13.26 14.77
CA ALA A 66 -24.97 -13.19 13.53
C ALA A 66 -24.88 -14.47 12.69
N ARG A 67 -23.75 -15.20 12.77
CA ARG A 67 -23.56 -16.49 12.08
C ARG A 67 -24.25 -17.66 12.80
N LEU A 68 -24.30 -17.61 14.14
CA LEU A 68 -24.90 -18.65 14.99
C LEU A 68 -26.41 -18.52 15.11
N LEU A 69 -26.97 -17.33 14.91
CA LEU A 69 -28.41 -17.08 14.97
C LEU A 69 -29.23 -17.56 13.77
N GLY A 70 -28.61 -18.19 12.76
CA GLY A 70 -29.36 -18.99 11.78
C GLY A 70 -30.44 -18.22 11.00
N GLU A 71 -30.32 -16.90 10.87
CA GLU A 71 -31.03 -16.15 9.84
C GLU A 71 -30.22 -16.27 8.55
N GLY A 72 -30.89 -16.67 7.47
CA GLY A 72 -30.28 -16.87 6.16
C GLY A 72 -29.36 -15.70 5.84
N VAL A 73 -28.15 -16.01 5.35
CA VAL A 73 -27.23 -15.01 4.80
C VAL A 73 -28.04 -14.16 3.83
N ILE A 74 -28.47 -12.98 4.29
CA ILE A 74 -29.03 -11.97 3.43
C ILE A 74 -27.83 -11.60 2.57
N GLU A 75 -27.72 -12.20 1.39
CA GLU A 75 -26.79 -11.77 0.35
C GLU A 75 -27.02 -10.27 0.22
N LYS A 76 -26.10 -9.49 0.80
CA LYS A 76 -26.21 -8.04 0.83
C LYS A 76 -26.00 -7.61 -0.62
N ALA A 77 -27.12 -7.41 -1.32
CA ALA A 77 -27.13 -7.04 -2.71
C ALA A 77 -26.23 -5.81 -2.89
N SER A 78 -25.35 -5.86 -3.89
CA SER A 78 -24.44 -4.76 -4.17
C SER A 78 -25.25 -3.47 -4.38
N PRO A 79 -24.78 -2.32 -3.86
CA PRO A 79 -25.48 -1.06 -4.05
C PRO A 79 -25.66 -0.76 -5.55
N PRO A 80 -26.70 0.00 -5.93
CA PRO A 80 -26.97 0.30 -7.34
C PRO A 80 -25.77 0.96 -8.00
N LEU A 81 -25.49 0.58 -9.25
CA LEU A 81 -24.32 1.02 -10.02
C LEU A 81 -24.11 2.55 -9.99
N ALA A 82 -25.21 3.30 -10.07
CA ALA A 82 -25.19 4.76 -10.07
C ALA A 82 -24.53 5.38 -8.82
N LEU A 83 -24.58 4.71 -7.66
CA LEU A 83 -24.05 5.25 -6.41
C LEU A 83 -22.53 5.11 -6.30
N TRP A 84 -21.96 4.00 -6.80
CA TRP A 84 -20.54 3.69 -6.63
C TRP A 84 -19.70 3.93 -7.89
N ILE A 85 -20.32 4.12 -9.06
CA ILE A 85 -19.59 4.38 -10.31
C ILE A 85 -18.81 5.70 -10.28
N GLY A 86 -19.33 6.73 -9.60
CA GLY A 86 -18.66 8.04 -9.48
C GLY A 86 -17.30 7.92 -8.79
N PRO A 87 -17.24 7.41 -7.55
CA PRO A 87 -15.98 7.13 -6.86
C PRO A 87 -15.06 6.17 -7.65
N ALA A 88 -15.62 5.16 -8.31
CA ALA A 88 -14.83 4.22 -9.11
C ALA A 88 -14.14 4.90 -10.31
N LEU A 89 -14.83 5.78 -11.02
CA LEU A 89 -14.25 6.55 -12.13
C LEU A 89 -13.22 7.58 -11.66
N ALA A 90 -13.49 8.25 -10.54
CA ALA A 90 -12.51 9.15 -9.93
C ALA A 90 -11.24 8.39 -9.50
N CYS A 91 -11.40 7.19 -8.94
CA CYS A 91 -10.30 6.31 -8.59
C CYS A 91 -9.51 5.88 -9.85
N ALA A 92 -10.19 5.48 -10.91
CA ALA A 92 -9.56 5.12 -12.19
C ALA A 92 -8.77 6.30 -12.79
N LEU A 93 -9.32 7.52 -12.72
CA LEU A 93 -8.62 8.74 -13.17
C LEU A 93 -7.36 9.00 -12.34
N CYS A 94 -7.45 8.89 -11.01
CA CYS A 94 -6.29 9.02 -10.13
C CYS A 94 -5.22 7.98 -10.44
N TYR A 95 -5.60 6.71 -10.69
CA TYR A 95 -4.67 5.68 -11.12
C TYR A 95 -4.01 5.99 -12.48
N ALA A 96 -4.76 6.52 -13.45
CA ALA A 96 -4.20 6.92 -14.73
C ALA A 96 -3.15 8.04 -14.57
N LEU A 97 -3.47 9.08 -13.80
CA LEU A 97 -2.56 10.20 -13.52
C LEU A 97 -1.31 9.75 -12.77
N TYR A 98 -1.49 8.91 -11.75
CA TYR A 98 -0.40 8.29 -11.00
C TYR A 98 0.60 7.58 -11.92
N ASN A 99 0.12 6.75 -12.85
CA ASN A 99 1.00 6.00 -13.75
C ASN A 99 1.77 6.91 -14.72
N ILE A 100 1.15 7.99 -15.21
CA ILE A 100 1.82 9.00 -16.04
C ILE A 100 2.94 9.69 -15.24
N PHE A 101 2.68 10.05 -13.98
CA PHE A 101 3.68 10.69 -13.12
C PHE A 101 4.82 9.73 -12.75
N ILE A 102 4.55 8.45 -12.51
CA ILE A 102 5.60 7.44 -12.32
C ILE A 102 6.49 7.38 -13.55
N LYS A 103 5.93 7.30 -14.76
CA LYS A 103 6.74 7.25 -15.97
C LYS A 103 7.59 8.49 -16.15
N LYS A 104 7.04 9.69 -15.87
CA LYS A 104 7.79 10.94 -15.96
C LYS A 104 8.88 11.05 -14.89
N GLY A 105 8.62 10.56 -13.67
CA GLY A 105 9.55 10.58 -12.55
C GLY A 105 10.63 9.49 -12.60
N SER A 106 10.34 8.34 -13.21
CA SER A 106 11.27 7.20 -13.25
C SER A 106 12.53 7.49 -14.06
N ALA A 107 12.51 8.51 -14.92
CA ALA A 107 13.68 8.93 -15.69
C ALA A 107 14.73 9.67 -14.84
N SER A 108 14.36 10.23 -13.68
CA SER A 108 15.22 11.11 -12.88
C SER A 108 15.49 10.62 -11.46
N ILE A 109 14.81 9.57 -11.00
CA ILE A 109 14.85 9.13 -9.60
C ILE A 109 15.06 7.61 -9.52
N ASN A 110 15.81 7.16 -8.50
CA ASN A 110 15.95 5.74 -8.20
C ASN A 110 14.57 5.12 -7.86
N PRO A 111 14.20 3.96 -8.42
CA PRO A 111 12.90 3.33 -8.18
C PRO A 111 12.50 3.20 -6.71
N ILE A 112 13.46 2.86 -5.85
CA ILE A 112 13.23 2.71 -4.41
C ILE A 112 12.87 4.05 -3.77
N LEU A 113 13.61 5.10 -4.11
CA LEU A 113 13.36 6.45 -3.61
C LEU A 113 12.03 7.00 -4.13
N GLY A 114 11.72 6.76 -5.41
CA GLY A 114 10.46 7.16 -6.03
C GLY A 114 9.25 6.58 -5.31
N GLY A 115 9.26 5.28 -5.03
CA GLY A 115 8.18 4.67 -4.28
C GLY A 115 8.04 5.22 -2.86
N VAL A 116 9.15 5.36 -2.11
CA VAL A 116 9.10 5.86 -0.72
C VAL A 116 8.46 7.25 -0.66
N ILE A 117 8.80 8.14 -1.60
CA ILE A 117 8.19 9.47 -1.69
C ILE A 117 6.69 9.36 -1.93
N LEU A 118 6.23 8.47 -2.82
CA LEU A 118 4.80 8.28 -3.07
C LEU A 118 4.06 7.78 -1.82
N GLN A 119 4.63 6.84 -1.07
CA GLN A 119 4.01 6.37 0.16
C GLN A 119 3.95 7.45 1.24
N PHE A 120 4.97 8.32 1.35
CA PHE A 120 4.91 9.47 2.25
C PHE A 120 3.81 10.45 1.86
N VAL A 121 3.68 10.77 0.57
CA VAL A 121 2.62 11.67 0.07
C VAL A 121 1.24 11.07 0.32
N ALA A 122 1.06 9.77 0.07
CA ALA A 122 -0.19 9.06 0.33
C ALA A 122 -0.53 9.04 1.83
N ALA A 123 0.45 8.80 2.70
CA ALA A 123 0.27 8.82 4.15
C ALA A 123 -0.12 10.22 4.65
N LEU A 124 0.53 11.28 4.16
CA LEU A 124 0.18 12.66 4.53
C LEU A 124 -1.24 13.02 4.08
N LEU A 125 -1.60 12.69 2.83
CA LEU A 125 -2.95 12.92 2.32
C LEU A 125 -4.00 12.15 3.15
N GLY A 126 -3.71 10.88 3.48
CA GLY A 126 -4.57 10.04 4.31
C GLY A 126 -4.74 10.60 5.72
N CYS A 127 -3.66 11.06 6.36
CA CYS A 127 -3.70 11.70 7.68
C CYS A 127 -4.54 13.00 7.66
N VAL A 128 -4.38 13.84 6.63
CA VAL A 128 -5.17 15.07 6.47
C VAL A 128 -6.66 14.74 6.29
N LEU A 129 -6.98 13.76 5.44
CA LEU A 129 -8.36 13.33 5.21
C LEU A 129 -8.99 12.76 6.49
N LEU A 130 -8.27 11.88 7.19
CA LEU A 130 -8.72 11.30 8.46
C LEU A 130 -8.90 12.39 9.53
N GLY A 131 -7.97 13.34 9.62
CA GLY A 131 -8.09 14.49 10.53
C GLY A 131 -9.32 15.36 10.21
N GLY A 132 -9.59 15.62 8.93
CA GLY A 132 -10.80 16.35 8.50
C GLY A 132 -12.09 15.64 8.88
N VAL A 133 -12.13 14.31 8.71
CA VAL A 133 -13.27 13.45 9.10
C VAL A 133 -13.48 13.48 10.62
N VAL A 134 -12.42 13.37 11.41
CA VAL A 134 -12.49 13.48 12.88
C VAL A 134 -12.97 14.87 13.32
N LEU A 135 -12.46 15.94 12.72
CA LEU A 135 -12.88 17.31 13.04
C LEU A 135 -14.35 17.58 12.68
N TYR A 136 -14.80 17.10 11.52
CA TYR A 136 -16.19 17.26 11.07
C TYR A 136 -17.18 16.61 12.05
N HIS A 137 -16.88 15.38 12.51
CA HIS A 137 -17.73 14.71 13.49
C HIS A 137 -17.69 15.35 14.87
N THR A 138 -16.53 15.87 15.29
CA THR A 138 -16.42 16.62 16.56
C THR A 138 -17.31 17.88 16.53
N GLN A 139 -17.39 18.58 15.40
CA GLN A 139 -18.24 19.78 15.27
C GLN A 139 -19.74 19.46 15.31
N ILE A 140 -20.17 18.35 14.70
CA ILE A 140 -21.57 17.93 14.71
C ILE A 140 -22.00 17.53 16.13
N ALA A 141 -21.13 16.85 16.88
CA ALA A 141 -21.39 16.46 18.26
C ALA A 141 -21.64 17.67 19.19
N GLU A 142 -20.95 18.79 18.98
CA GLU A 142 -21.16 20.03 19.74
C GLU A 142 -22.52 20.71 19.43
N THR A 143 -23.15 20.41 18.29
CA THR A 143 -24.40 21.05 17.87
C THR A 143 -25.65 20.37 18.45
N GLY A 144 -25.49 19.38 19.33
CA GLY A 144 -26.56 18.83 20.16
C GLY A 144 -27.55 17.90 19.45
N ALA A 145 -27.18 17.33 18.30
CA ALA A 145 -27.92 16.23 17.72
C ALA A 145 -27.59 14.94 18.49
N GLU A 146 -28.32 14.68 19.57
CA GLU A 146 -28.28 13.40 20.29
C GLU A 146 -28.78 12.27 19.36
N GLY A 147 -27.85 11.62 18.67
CA GLY A 147 -28.11 10.44 17.87
C GLY A 147 -26.90 9.51 17.92
N GLU A 148 -26.95 8.54 18.84
CA GLU A 148 -26.23 7.26 18.87
C GLU A 148 -25.02 7.08 17.90
N ASP A 149 -23.87 7.70 18.19
CA ASP A 149 -22.65 7.61 17.37
C ASP A 149 -21.46 6.98 18.14
N GLU A 150 -21.67 5.88 18.87
CA GLU A 150 -20.55 5.16 19.53
C GLU A 150 -19.65 4.35 18.56
N ASP A 151 -20.03 4.24 17.27
CA ASP A 151 -19.33 3.40 16.28
C ASP A 151 -18.47 4.17 15.27
N PHE A 152 -18.29 5.50 15.43
CA PHE A 152 -17.73 6.35 14.38
C PHE A 152 -16.28 5.99 13.95
N LEU A 153 -15.49 5.40 14.84
CA LEU A 153 -14.12 4.96 14.52
C LEU A 153 -13.82 3.58 15.10
N MET A 154 -14.72 2.62 14.84
CA MET A 154 -14.45 1.23 15.16
C MET A 154 -13.21 0.74 14.39
N TRP A 155 -12.20 0.27 15.12
CA TRP A 155 -11.04 -0.40 14.56
C TRP A 155 -10.89 -1.78 15.21
N ASP A 156 -10.53 -2.77 14.40
CA ASP A 156 -10.28 -4.14 14.86
C ASP A 156 -8.85 -4.55 14.52
N TRP A 157 -8.24 -5.36 15.38
CA TRP A 157 -6.85 -5.79 15.21
C TRP A 157 -6.67 -6.67 13.97
N THR A 158 -7.67 -7.46 13.62
CA THR A 158 -7.67 -8.25 12.38
C THR A 158 -7.65 -7.33 11.17
N GLY A 159 -8.47 -6.29 11.16
CA GLY A 159 -8.49 -5.28 10.11
C GLY A 159 -7.14 -4.57 9.94
N VAL A 160 -6.49 -4.22 11.05
CA VAL A 160 -5.14 -3.61 11.03
C VAL A 160 -4.11 -4.56 10.41
N GLN A 161 -4.14 -5.85 10.75
CA GLN A 161 -3.21 -6.84 10.17
C GLN A 161 -3.37 -6.95 8.64
N TRP A 162 -4.60 -7.03 8.15
CA TRP A 162 -4.87 -7.04 6.71
C TRP A 162 -4.46 -5.73 6.03
N ALA A 163 -4.67 -4.59 6.68
CA ALA A 163 -4.23 -3.30 6.17
C ALA A 163 -2.69 -3.20 6.06
N ILE A 164 -1.95 -3.75 7.03
CA ILE A 164 -0.48 -3.82 6.97
C ILE A 164 -0.03 -4.68 5.79
N LEU A 165 -0.63 -5.87 5.60
CA LEU A 165 -0.31 -6.74 4.47
C LEU A 165 -0.65 -6.10 3.13
N ALA A 166 -1.79 -5.43 3.03
CA ALA A 166 -2.18 -4.67 1.84
C ALA A 166 -1.18 -3.54 1.55
N GLY A 167 -0.77 -2.78 2.58
CA GLY A 167 0.24 -1.72 2.44
C GLY A 167 1.60 -2.25 1.95
N PHE A 168 2.02 -3.42 2.44
CA PHE A 168 3.24 -4.08 1.95
C PHE A 168 3.11 -4.49 0.47
N ALA A 169 1.98 -5.09 0.08
CA ALA A 169 1.73 -5.49 -1.30
C ALA A 169 1.68 -4.29 -2.25
N VAL A 170 0.99 -3.20 -1.86
CA VAL A 170 0.95 -1.95 -2.62
C VAL A 170 2.35 -1.39 -2.76
N GLY A 171 3.09 -1.22 -1.66
CA GLY A 171 4.46 -0.69 -1.70
C GLY A 171 5.38 -1.50 -2.63
N ALA A 172 5.33 -2.83 -2.58
CA ALA A 172 6.08 -3.69 -3.49
C ALA A 172 5.68 -3.48 -4.96
N ALA A 173 4.37 -3.39 -5.25
CA ALA A 173 3.87 -3.13 -6.60
C ALA A 173 4.34 -1.77 -7.15
N GLU A 174 4.40 -0.73 -6.33
CA GLU A 174 4.89 0.59 -6.75
C GLU A 174 6.38 0.56 -7.09
N MET A 175 7.21 -0.10 -6.28
CA MET A 175 8.65 -0.24 -6.55
C MET A 175 8.90 -0.97 -7.87
N ILE A 176 8.17 -2.07 -8.10
CA ILE A 176 8.27 -2.84 -9.35
C ILE A 176 7.80 -1.97 -10.53
N SER A 177 6.74 -1.18 -10.36
CA SER A 177 6.22 -0.29 -11.40
C SER A 177 7.22 0.82 -11.79
N PHE A 178 7.96 1.37 -10.81
CA PHE A 178 9.08 2.27 -11.10
C PHE A 178 10.22 1.58 -11.83
N CYS A 179 10.58 0.36 -11.44
CA CYS A 179 11.60 -0.43 -12.13
C CYS A 179 11.23 -0.66 -13.60
N VAL A 180 10.01 -1.13 -13.88
CA VAL A 180 9.50 -1.35 -15.24
C VAL A 180 9.47 -0.05 -16.05
N SER A 181 9.02 1.04 -15.43
CA SER A 181 9.01 2.36 -16.08
C SER A 181 10.41 2.88 -16.42
N GLY A 182 11.40 2.53 -15.60
CA GLY A 182 12.82 2.84 -15.81
C GLY A 182 13.50 1.99 -16.90
N MET A 183 12.93 0.85 -17.29
CA MET A 183 13.47 0.00 -18.36
C MET A 183 13.23 0.55 -19.78
N GLY A 184 12.64 1.75 -19.90
CA GLY A 184 12.42 2.40 -21.20
C GLY A 184 11.12 1.99 -21.91
N VAL A 185 10.43 0.94 -21.46
CA VAL A 185 9.16 0.45 -22.05
C VAL A 185 8.12 1.57 -22.18
N GLN A 186 7.46 1.67 -23.32
CA GLN A 186 6.44 2.69 -23.56
C GLN A 186 5.30 2.58 -22.53
N ALA A 187 4.86 3.70 -21.97
CA ALA A 187 3.81 3.72 -20.95
C ALA A 187 2.48 3.17 -21.48
N MET A 188 2.20 3.37 -22.77
CA MET A 188 0.99 2.87 -23.43
C MET A 188 0.92 1.34 -23.44
N GLN A 189 2.08 0.66 -23.41
CA GLN A 189 2.17 -0.79 -23.35
C GLN A 189 2.20 -1.30 -21.90
N SER A 190 3.01 -0.69 -21.03
CA SER A 190 3.17 -1.18 -19.65
C SER A 190 1.95 -0.93 -18.76
N ILE A 191 1.23 0.18 -18.94
CA ILE A 191 0.10 0.55 -18.08
C ILE A 191 -1.07 -0.44 -18.22
N PRO A 192 -1.56 -0.78 -19.43
CA PRO A 192 -2.65 -1.75 -19.58
C PRO A 192 -2.26 -3.15 -19.09
N ILE A 193 -1.00 -3.55 -19.24
CA ILE A 193 -0.51 -4.85 -18.74
C ILE A 193 -0.54 -4.89 -17.21
N ILE A 194 -0.01 -3.87 -16.53
CA ILE A 194 0.05 -3.84 -15.06
C ILE A 194 -1.35 -3.68 -14.47
N ILE A 195 -2.10 -2.65 -14.89
CA ILE A 195 -3.43 -2.38 -14.33
C ILE A 195 -4.42 -3.48 -14.75
N GLY A 196 -4.51 -3.73 -16.06
CA GLY A 196 -5.44 -4.73 -16.58
C GLY A 196 -5.10 -6.14 -16.08
N GLY A 197 -3.82 -6.49 -16.00
CA GLY A 197 -3.38 -7.76 -15.42
C GLY A 197 -3.79 -7.89 -13.95
N SER A 198 -3.66 -6.82 -13.17
CA SER A 198 -4.08 -6.84 -11.76
C SER A 198 -5.59 -7.05 -11.59
N VAL A 199 -6.43 -6.56 -12.51
CA VAL A 199 -7.88 -6.85 -12.51
C VAL A 199 -8.16 -8.34 -12.72
N MET A 200 -7.44 -9.00 -13.63
CA MET A 200 -7.58 -10.44 -13.83
C MET A 200 -7.19 -11.22 -12.58
N PHE A 201 -5.99 -10.94 -12.04
CA PHE A 201 -5.52 -11.60 -10.82
C PHE A 201 -6.43 -11.32 -9.64
N GLY A 202 -6.93 -10.09 -9.49
CA GLY A 202 -7.88 -9.71 -8.45
C GLY A 202 -9.19 -10.49 -8.56
N THR A 203 -9.70 -10.70 -9.78
CA THR A 203 -10.94 -11.48 -9.99
C THR A 203 -10.74 -12.96 -9.67
N VAL A 204 -9.61 -13.54 -10.09
CA VAL A 204 -9.28 -14.95 -9.80
C VAL A 204 -9.03 -15.15 -8.30
N LEU A 205 -8.28 -14.25 -7.67
CA LEU A 205 -8.05 -14.30 -6.22
C LEU A 205 -9.35 -14.09 -5.47
N GLY A 206 -10.20 -13.13 -5.83
CA GLY A 206 -11.53 -12.95 -5.21
C GLY A 206 -12.38 -14.22 -5.28
N PHE A 207 -12.40 -14.88 -6.44
CA PHE A 207 -13.08 -16.17 -6.59
C PHE A 207 -12.49 -17.26 -5.67
N LEU A 208 -11.16 -17.36 -5.58
CA LEU A 208 -10.49 -18.43 -4.82
C LEU A 208 -10.42 -18.18 -3.30
N THR A 209 -10.17 -16.94 -2.88
CA THR A 209 -9.88 -16.59 -1.48
C THR A 209 -11.11 -16.06 -0.74
N LEU A 210 -11.95 -15.26 -1.40
CA LEU A 210 -13.20 -14.74 -0.81
C LEU A 210 -14.40 -15.65 -1.09
N GLY A 211 -14.29 -16.56 -2.07
CA GLY A 211 -15.38 -17.45 -2.48
C GLY A 211 -16.50 -16.72 -3.22
N GLU A 212 -16.23 -15.52 -3.74
CA GLU A 212 -17.19 -14.74 -4.51
C GLU A 212 -17.45 -15.42 -5.85
N THR A 213 -18.73 -15.56 -6.24
CA THR A 213 -19.08 -16.18 -7.51
C THR A 213 -19.37 -15.12 -8.57
N LEU A 214 -18.72 -15.26 -9.73
CA LEU A 214 -18.97 -14.39 -10.87
C LEU A 214 -19.88 -15.09 -11.88
N THR A 215 -20.87 -14.38 -12.42
CA THR A 215 -21.72 -14.92 -13.48
C THR A 215 -20.91 -15.23 -14.74
N VAL A 216 -21.42 -16.11 -15.60
CA VAL A 216 -20.78 -16.43 -16.91
C VAL A 216 -20.54 -15.17 -17.75
N ARG A 217 -21.43 -14.18 -17.65
CA ARG A 217 -21.27 -12.87 -18.31
C ARG A 217 -20.07 -12.11 -17.74
N GLY A 218 -19.90 -12.11 -16.42
CA GLY A 218 -18.72 -11.52 -15.78
C GLY A 218 -17.43 -12.17 -16.24
N TRP A 219 -17.37 -13.51 -16.26
CA TRP A 219 -16.21 -14.25 -16.74
C TRP A 219 -15.88 -13.95 -18.21
N SER A 220 -16.90 -13.82 -19.07
CA SER A 220 -16.69 -13.41 -20.46
C SER A 220 -16.05 -12.02 -20.58
N GLY A 221 -16.39 -11.09 -19.68
CA GLY A 221 -15.76 -9.77 -19.61
C GLY A 221 -14.28 -9.86 -19.20
N VAL A 222 -13.94 -10.69 -18.22
CA VAL A 222 -12.55 -10.92 -17.79
C VAL A 222 -11.72 -11.47 -18.94
N VAL A 223 -12.24 -12.44 -19.70
CA VAL A 223 -11.56 -12.99 -20.88
C VAL A 223 -11.36 -11.92 -21.96
N MET A 224 -12.36 -11.07 -22.20
CA MET A 224 -12.26 -10.00 -23.18
C MET A 224 -11.21 -8.94 -22.78
N ILE A 225 -11.13 -8.61 -21.48
CA ILE A 225 -10.07 -7.76 -20.93
C ILE A 225 -8.70 -8.41 -21.13
N ALA A 226 -8.56 -9.71 -20.83
CA ALA A 226 -7.32 -10.46 -21.03
C ALA A 226 -6.83 -10.37 -22.48
N ILE A 227 -7.73 -10.62 -23.43
CA ILE A 227 -7.44 -10.53 -24.87
C ILE A 227 -7.03 -9.11 -25.23
N GLY A 228 -7.75 -8.08 -24.77
CA GLY A 228 -7.41 -6.69 -25.03
C GLY A 228 -6.03 -6.30 -24.52
N ILE A 229 -5.67 -6.73 -23.30
CA ILE A 229 -4.33 -6.51 -22.73
C ILE A 229 -3.26 -7.23 -23.53
N SER A 230 -3.49 -8.48 -23.92
CA SER A 230 -2.55 -9.25 -24.74
C SER A 230 -2.31 -8.58 -26.09
N LEU A 231 -3.37 -8.09 -26.75
CA LEU A 231 -3.25 -7.38 -28.02
C LEU A 231 -2.44 -6.10 -27.88
N VAL A 232 -2.66 -5.32 -26.82
CA VAL A 232 -1.86 -4.11 -26.54
C VAL A 232 -0.41 -4.48 -26.22
N GLY A 233 -0.18 -5.57 -25.50
CA GLY A 233 1.17 -6.03 -25.18
C GLY A 233 1.96 -6.53 -26.38
N MET A 234 1.27 -7.02 -27.42
CA MET A 234 1.86 -7.48 -28.69
C MET A 234 2.05 -6.36 -29.70
N ASP A 235 1.66 -5.12 -29.38
CA ASP A 235 1.95 -3.95 -30.21
C ASP A 235 3.45 -3.64 -30.09
N ASP A 236 4.25 -4.35 -30.88
CA ASP A 236 5.66 -4.05 -31.07
C ASP A 236 5.72 -2.67 -31.75
N GLU A 237 6.19 -1.64 -31.03
CA GLU A 237 6.49 -0.33 -31.63
C GLU A 237 7.33 -0.57 -32.88
N GLY A 238 6.71 -0.40 -34.05
CA GLY A 238 7.15 -1.01 -35.29
C GLY A 238 8.63 -0.84 -35.58
N GLU A 239 9.28 -1.95 -35.93
CA GLU A 239 10.61 -2.00 -36.58
C GLU A 239 10.62 -1.33 -37.98
N GLY A 240 9.90 -0.22 -38.20
CA GLY A 240 9.47 0.16 -39.55
C GLY A 240 9.28 1.63 -39.90
N LEU A 241 9.69 2.61 -39.08
CA LEU A 241 9.74 4.03 -39.50
C LEU A 241 10.95 4.78 -38.95
#